data_AF-A0A4Y3FTR3-F1
#
_entry.id   AF-A0A4Y3FTR3-F1
#
_cell.length_a   1.000
_cell.length_b   1.000
_cell.length_c   1.000
_cell.angle_alpha   90.00
_cell.angle_beta   90.00
_cell.angle_gamma   90.00
#
_symmetry.space_group_name_H-M   'P 1'
#
loop_
_entity.id
_entity.type
_entity.pdbx_description
1 polymer ?
#
loop_
_entity_poly.entity_id
_entity_poly.type
_entity_poly.pdbx_seq_one_letter_code
_entity_poly.pdbx_strand_id
1 'polypeptide(L)'
;MGIRHIKDRILKADIEKGEIKTLTGKRQYTGDNFIIASGDYIGGGLNSFGESIIHLDIYRIKDKPVRKIPFPEKGHPYSKNGVIVDENLNPFYREKRISNLRIAGSLLGGYDYCTEKSGLGVAIATGYSAGDVE
;
A
#
# COMPACT_ATOMS: atom_id res chain seq x y z
N MET A 1 24.51 2.96 -0.31
CA MET A 1 23.12 3.31 0.01
C MET A 1 22.59 2.29 1.00
N GLY A 2 21.86 2.73 2.04
CA GLY A 2 21.39 1.84 3.10
C GLY A 2 19.87 1.86 3.21
N ILE A 3 19.27 0.71 3.53
CA ILE A 3 17.84 0.60 3.81
C ILE A 3 17.59 1.00 5.26
N ARG A 4 16.60 1.85 5.50
CA ARG A 4 16.18 2.25 6.85
C ARG A 4 14.70 1.93 7.07
N HIS A 5 14.43 1.05 8.02
CA HIS A 5 13.07 0.85 8.49
C HIS A 5 12.62 2.00 9.41
N ILE A 6 11.48 2.62 9.08
CA ILE A 6 10.88 3.70 9.86
C ILE A 6 9.92 3.11 10.89
N LYS A 7 10.33 3.10 12.16
CA LYS A 7 9.49 2.68 13.30
C LYS A 7 8.75 3.88 13.89
N ASP A 8 7.93 4.54 13.07
CA ASP A 8 7.22 5.77 13.43
C ASP A 8 5.83 5.80 12.81
N ARG A 9 4.91 6.54 13.43
CA ARG A 9 3.63 6.88 12.81
C ARG A 9 3.85 8.14 11.98
N ILE A 10 3.76 8.00 10.67
CA ILE A 10 3.78 9.15 9.77
C ILE A 10 2.44 9.88 9.87
N LEU A 11 2.51 11.20 9.97
CA LEU A 11 1.37 12.11 10.11
C LEU A 11 1.18 12.99 8.88
N LYS A 12 2.27 13.24 8.14
CA LYS A 12 2.27 14.09 6.95
C LYS A 12 3.36 13.63 5.98
N ALA A 13 3.04 13.69 4.69
CA ALA A 13 4.02 13.69 3.62
C ALA A 13 4.02 15.04 2.91
N ASP A 14 5.21 15.51 2.61
CA ASP A 14 5.43 16.64 1.73
C ASP A 14 5.78 16.12 0.34
N ILE A 15 4.91 16.40 -0.62
CA ILE A 15 4.98 15.88 -1.99
C ILE A 15 5.13 17.06 -2.93
N GLU A 16 6.26 17.10 -3.64
CA GLU A 16 6.56 18.13 -4.63
C GLU A 16 6.82 17.48 -5.99
N LYS A 17 6.16 17.97 -7.03
CA LYS A 17 6.34 17.50 -8.41
C LYS A 17 6.23 15.98 -8.59
N GLY A 18 5.39 15.31 -7.79
CA GLY A 18 5.20 13.85 -7.86
C GLY A 18 6.23 13.05 -7.07
N GLU A 19 6.99 13.67 -6.18
CA GLU A 19 7.96 12.98 -5.32
C GLU A 19 7.76 13.36 -3.86
N ILE A 20 7.90 12.38 -2.97
CA ILE A 20 8.00 12.62 -1.53
C ILE A 20 9.36 13.25 -1.25
N LYS A 21 9.35 14.44 -0.66
CA LYS A 21 10.56 15.12 -0.18
C LYS A 21 10.80 14.82 1.28
N THR A 22 9.75 14.84 2.09
CA THR A 22 9.83 14.60 3.54
C THR A 22 8.61 13.83 4.03
N LEU A 23 8.85 12.81 4.85
CA LEU A 23 7.83 12.20 5.71
C LEU A 23 8.00 12.72 7.13
N THR A 24 6.92 13.15 7.77
CA THR A 24 6.94 13.69 9.13
C THR A 24 6.12 12.80 10.07
N GLY A 25 6.77 12.24 11.09
CA GLY A 25 6.17 11.57 12.24
C GLY A 25 6.63 12.22 13.53
N LYS A 26 7.13 11.43 14.50
CA LYS A 26 7.89 11.96 15.65
C LYS A 26 9.19 12.64 15.23
N ARG A 27 9.73 12.26 14.06
CA ARG A 27 10.89 12.89 13.40
C ARG A 27 10.58 13.11 11.93
N GLN A 28 11.43 13.89 11.27
CA GLN A 28 11.44 13.99 9.82
C GLN A 28 12.33 12.91 9.21
N TYR A 29 11.87 12.35 8.09
CA TYR A 29 12.57 11.36 7.30
C TYR A 29 12.64 11.85 5.86
N THR A 30 13.86 11.87 5.33
CA THR A 30 14.15 12.14 3.92
C THR A 30 14.82 10.91 3.33
N GLY A 31 14.73 10.77 2.01
CA GLY A 31 15.32 9.67 1.28
C GLY A 31 15.02 9.80 -0.21
N ASP A 32 15.84 9.13 -1.02
CA ASP A 32 15.67 9.14 -2.48
C ASP A 32 14.43 8.33 -2.88
N ASN A 33 14.17 7.22 -2.18
CA ASN A 33 13.06 6.30 -2.44
C ASN A 33 12.38 5.85 -1.15
N PHE A 34 11.08 5.58 -1.25
CA PHE A 34 10.24 5.11 -0.14
C PHE A 34 9.46 3.86 -0.55
N ILE A 35 9.21 2.97 0.40
CA ILE A 35 8.35 1.81 0.24
C ILE A 35 7.34 1.79 1.39
N ILE A 36 6.05 1.65 1.07
CA ILE A 36 5.01 1.38 2.06
C ILE A 36 4.63 -0.11 1.99
N ALA A 37 4.86 -0.80 3.11
CA ALA A 37 4.52 -2.21 3.31
C ALA A 37 3.78 -2.41 4.64
N SER A 38 2.87 -1.48 4.98
CA SER A 38 2.09 -1.47 6.23
C SER A 38 0.96 -2.50 6.27
N GLY A 39 0.73 -3.23 5.17
CA GLY A 39 -0.33 -4.21 5.03
C GLY A 39 -1.72 -3.58 4.85
N ASP A 40 -2.72 -4.43 4.69
CA ASP A 40 -4.12 -4.06 4.51
C ASP A 40 -4.81 -3.64 5.83
N TYR A 41 -6.10 -3.95 6.00
CA TYR A 41 -6.86 -3.71 7.22
C TYR A 41 -6.28 -4.41 8.45
N ILE A 42 -5.67 -5.58 8.29
CA ILE A 42 -5.08 -6.35 9.41
C ILE A 42 -3.77 -5.70 9.84
N GLY A 43 -2.95 -5.27 8.88
CA GLY A 43 -1.69 -4.56 9.13
C GLY A 43 -1.89 -3.10 9.58
N GLY A 44 -3.08 -2.54 9.34
CA GLY A 44 -3.44 -1.17 9.68
C GLY A 44 -3.04 -0.14 8.62
N GLY A 45 -2.49 -0.56 7.48
CA GLY A 45 -2.23 0.32 6.33
C GLY A 45 -3.51 0.74 5.61
N LEU A 46 -4.62 0.01 5.77
CA LEU A 46 -5.95 0.42 5.35
C LEU A 46 -6.90 0.60 6.54
N ASN A 47 -7.80 1.56 6.41
CA ASN A 47 -8.89 1.81 7.34
C ASN A 47 -10.18 2.22 6.60
N SER A 48 -11.23 2.59 7.35
CA SER A 48 -12.52 2.99 6.76
C SER A 48 -12.40 4.17 5.80
N PHE A 49 -11.45 5.10 6.02
CA PHE A 49 -11.20 6.28 5.20
C PHE A 49 -10.27 6.00 4.02
N GLY A 50 -9.34 5.05 4.14
CA GLY A 50 -8.48 4.62 3.03
C GLY A 50 -7.12 4.16 3.48
N GLU A 51 -6.10 4.44 2.67
CA GLU A 51 -4.69 4.26 3.05
C GLU A 51 -4.36 5.19 4.23
N SER A 52 -3.68 4.65 5.24
CA SER A 52 -3.55 5.24 6.57
C SER A 52 -2.41 6.26 6.74
N ILE A 53 -1.48 6.36 5.81
CA ILE A 53 -0.24 7.14 5.95
C ILE A 53 -0.34 8.47 5.20
N ILE A 54 -0.65 8.44 3.90
CA ILE A 54 -0.67 9.62 3.03
C ILE A 54 -1.95 9.72 2.18
N HIS A 55 -2.91 8.83 2.40
CA HIS A 55 -4.22 8.81 1.74
C HIS A 55 -4.09 8.68 0.22
N LEU A 56 -3.33 7.66 -0.20
CA LEU A 56 -3.21 7.25 -1.60
C LEU A 56 -4.56 6.87 -2.20
N ASP A 57 -4.62 6.94 -3.53
CA ASP A 57 -5.77 6.51 -4.30
C ASP A 57 -5.94 4.99 -4.15
N ILE A 58 -7.17 4.58 -3.87
CA ILE A 58 -7.49 3.21 -3.52
C ILE A 58 -8.53 2.63 -4.45
N TYR A 59 -8.27 1.39 -4.86
CA TYR A 59 -9.27 0.54 -5.49
C TYR A 59 -10.22 0.08 -4.38
N ARG A 60 -11.49 0.52 -4.47
CA ARG A 60 -12.57 0.07 -3.58
C ARG A 60 -13.62 -0.67 -4.37
N ILE A 61 -13.89 -1.90 -3.96
CA ILE A 61 -15.03 -2.63 -4.48
C ILE A 61 -16.33 -1.97 -3.99
N LYS A 62 -17.30 -1.81 -4.89
CA LYS A 62 -18.61 -1.21 -4.58
C LYS A 62 -19.63 -2.21 -4.02
N ASP A 63 -19.26 -3.48 -3.89
CA ASP A 63 -20.08 -4.54 -3.28
C ASP A 63 -20.05 -4.45 -1.75
N LYS A 64 -20.98 -5.12 -1.09
CA LYS A 64 -20.98 -5.28 0.37
C LYS A 64 -19.63 -5.90 0.80
N PRO A 65 -18.86 -5.25 1.70
CA PRO A 65 -17.47 -5.63 1.97
C PRO A 65 -17.34 -7.04 2.56
N VAL A 66 -18.31 -7.45 3.37
CA VAL A 66 -18.32 -8.74 4.07
C VAL A 66 -19.57 -9.53 3.68
N ARG A 67 -19.35 -10.79 3.32
CA ARG A 67 -20.42 -11.76 3.04
C ARG A 67 -20.89 -12.37 4.36
N LYS A 68 -22.14 -12.88 4.39
CA LYS A 68 -22.72 -13.47 5.61
C LYS A 68 -22.01 -14.75 6.08
N ILE A 69 -21.47 -15.51 5.13
CA ILE A 69 -20.76 -16.76 5.40
C ILE A 69 -19.30 -16.40 5.73
N PRO A 70 -18.70 -16.91 6.83
CA PRO A 70 -17.33 -16.57 7.22
C PRO A 70 -16.24 -16.95 6.20
N PHE A 71 -16.40 -18.07 5.49
CA PHE A 71 -15.46 -18.55 4.48
C PHE A 71 -16.18 -18.75 3.15
N PRO A 72 -16.56 -17.65 2.48
CA PRO A 72 -17.27 -17.75 1.21
C PRO A 72 -16.31 -18.21 0.12
N GLU A 73 -16.78 -19.08 -0.78
CA GLU A 73 -15.98 -19.62 -1.89
C GLU A 73 -15.35 -18.52 -2.77
N LYS A 74 -16.05 -17.40 -2.96
CA LYS A 74 -15.59 -16.24 -3.74
C LYS A 74 -14.88 -15.17 -2.91
N GLY A 75 -14.50 -15.48 -1.67
CA GLY A 75 -13.87 -14.55 -0.75
C GLY A 75 -14.78 -13.40 -0.31
N HIS A 76 -14.27 -12.60 0.62
CA HIS A 76 -14.93 -11.38 1.05
C HIS A 76 -14.52 -10.21 0.15
N PRO A 77 -15.47 -9.44 -0.43
CA PRO A 77 -15.13 -8.33 -1.33
C PRO A 77 -14.06 -7.36 -0.79
N TYR A 78 -14.03 -7.10 0.52
CA TYR A 78 -13.04 -6.18 1.11
C TYR A 78 -11.58 -6.61 0.88
N SER A 79 -11.29 -7.90 0.68
CA SER A 79 -9.91 -8.37 0.53
C SER A 79 -9.22 -7.82 -0.71
N LYS A 80 -10.02 -7.40 -1.71
CA LYS A 80 -9.53 -6.76 -2.94
C LYS A 80 -9.28 -5.27 -2.78
N ASN A 81 -9.69 -4.65 -1.68
CA ASN A 81 -9.44 -3.23 -1.49
C ASN A 81 -7.95 -3.00 -1.22
N GLY A 82 -7.40 -1.96 -1.83
CA GLY A 82 -6.01 -1.58 -1.62
C GLY A 82 -5.60 -0.42 -2.50
N VAL A 83 -4.33 -0.06 -2.47
CA VAL A 83 -3.78 1.06 -3.22
C VAL A 83 -3.70 0.72 -4.71
N ILE A 84 -4.08 1.67 -5.55
CA ILE A 84 -3.90 1.61 -7.00
C ILE A 84 -2.44 1.88 -7.30
N VAL A 85 -1.82 1.02 -8.10
CA VAL A 85 -0.43 1.18 -8.55
C VAL A 85 -0.32 0.96 -10.06
N ASP A 86 0.76 1.46 -10.64
CA ASP A 86 1.21 1.13 -11.98
C ASP A 86 2.00 -0.19 -12.01
N GLU A 87 2.52 -0.56 -13.19
CA GLU A 87 3.34 -1.76 -13.40
C GLU A 87 4.65 -1.80 -12.60
N ASN A 88 5.11 -0.64 -12.10
CA ASN A 88 6.32 -0.50 -11.30
C ASN A 88 6.02 -0.38 -9.79
N LEU A 89 4.78 -0.67 -9.39
CA LEU A 89 4.29 -0.56 -8.02
C LEU A 89 4.23 0.87 -7.48
N ASN A 90 4.32 1.89 -8.35
CA ASN A 90 4.19 3.28 -7.93
C ASN A 90 2.71 3.63 -7.72
N PRO A 91 2.34 4.23 -6.59
CA PRO A 91 0.96 4.59 -6.32
C PRO A 91 0.59 5.94 -6.88
N PHE A 92 -0.70 6.24 -6.81
CA PHE A 92 -1.28 7.52 -7.19
C PHE A 92 -1.78 8.28 -5.96
N TYR A 93 -1.60 9.60 -5.95
CA TYR A 93 -2.18 10.52 -4.99
C TYR A 93 -2.91 11.62 -5.76
N ARG A 94 -4.24 11.66 -5.63
CA ARG A 94 -5.08 12.60 -6.39
C ARG A 94 -4.83 12.47 -7.90
N GLU A 95 -4.86 11.23 -8.38
CA GLU A 95 -4.68 10.83 -9.78
C GLU A 95 -3.27 11.09 -10.35
N LYS A 96 -2.33 11.51 -9.51
CA LYS A 96 -0.93 11.76 -9.90
C LYS A 96 -0.02 10.70 -9.33
N ARG A 97 0.77 10.08 -10.20
CA ARG A 97 1.79 9.10 -9.81
C ARG A 97 2.81 9.73 -8.86
N ILE A 98 3.19 8.99 -7.81
CA ILE A 98 4.34 9.32 -6.94
C ILE A 98 5.52 8.46 -7.36
N SER A 99 6.49 9.05 -8.07
CA SER A 99 7.57 8.32 -8.76
C SER A 99 8.57 7.66 -7.82
N ASN A 100 8.82 8.26 -6.66
CA ASN A 100 9.79 7.75 -5.68
C ASN A 100 9.16 6.97 -4.51
N LEU A 101 7.90 6.55 -4.67
CA LEU A 101 7.18 5.72 -3.70
C LEU A 101 6.75 4.42 -4.36
N ARG A 102 6.93 3.29 -3.68
CA ARG A 102 6.39 1.99 -4.09
C ARG A 102 5.55 1.34 -3.01
N ILE A 103 4.60 0.49 -3.41
CA ILE A 103 3.73 -0.27 -2.51
C ILE A 103 4.07 -1.75 -2.60
N ALA A 104 4.10 -2.43 -1.45
CA ALA A 104 4.37 -3.87 -1.40
C ALA A 104 3.41 -4.61 -0.45
N GLY A 105 3.23 -5.89 -0.72
CA GLY A 105 2.42 -6.80 0.08
C GLY A 105 0.92 -6.54 -0.02
N SER A 106 0.19 -6.84 1.06
CA SER A 106 -1.27 -6.80 1.09
C SER A 106 -1.89 -5.42 0.96
N LEU A 107 -1.08 -4.36 0.96
CA LEU A 107 -1.60 -3.01 0.69
C LEU A 107 -2.01 -2.81 -0.77
N LEU A 108 -1.54 -3.65 -1.70
CA LEU A 108 -1.91 -3.60 -3.12
C LEU A 108 -3.39 -3.93 -3.33
N GLY A 109 -4.07 -3.15 -4.16
CA GLY A 109 -5.46 -3.39 -4.53
C GLY A 109 -5.63 -4.43 -5.65
N GLY A 110 -6.83 -5.00 -5.75
CA GLY A 110 -7.28 -5.76 -6.91
C GLY A 110 -7.20 -7.29 -6.80
N TYR A 111 -6.60 -7.84 -5.74
CA TYR A 111 -6.40 -9.28 -5.58
C TYR A 111 -6.95 -9.79 -4.24
N ASP A 112 -7.26 -11.08 -4.16
CA ASP A 112 -7.82 -11.71 -2.95
C ASP A 112 -6.93 -12.85 -2.47
N TYR A 113 -5.97 -12.53 -1.60
CA TYR A 113 -5.00 -13.52 -1.11
C TYR A 113 -5.62 -14.68 -0.32
N CYS A 114 -6.82 -14.50 0.25
CA CYS A 114 -7.51 -15.56 0.98
C CYS A 114 -8.00 -16.66 0.02
N THR A 115 -8.62 -16.26 -1.09
CA THR A 115 -9.16 -17.18 -2.10
C THR A 115 -8.06 -17.72 -3.01
N GLU A 116 -7.14 -16.85 -3.44
CA GLU A 116 -6.05 -17.20 -4.35
C GLU A 116 -4.91 -17.97 -3.66
N LYS A 117 -4.86 -17.95 -2.33
CA LYS A 117 -3.77 -18.51 -1.51
C LYS A 117 -2.40 -17.92 -1.88
N SER A 118 -2.41 -16.65 -2.31
CA SER A 118 -1.26 -15.96 -2.90
C SER A 118 -0.50 -15.05 -1.92
N GLY A 119 -0.97 -14.91 -0.67
CA GLY A 119 -0.52 -13.86 0.26
C GLY A 119 0.99 -13.72 0.43
N LEU A 120 1.68 -14.81 0.80
CA LEU A 120 3.14 -14.79 0.98
C LEU A 120 3.89 -14.63 -0.34
N GLY A 121 3.37 -15.24 -1.42
CA GLY A 121 3.96 -15.11 -2.76
C GLY A 121 3.95 -13.66 -3.23
N VAL A 122 2.81 -12.97 -3.08
CA VAL A 122 2.68 -11.55 -3.40
C VAL A 122 3.58 -10.70 -2.51
N ALA A 123 3.62 -10.95 -1.20
CA ALA A 123 4.48 -10.20 -0.29
C ALA A 123 5.98 -10.27 -0.66
N ILE A 124 6.48 -11.46 -0.99
CA ILE A 124 7.88 -11.66 -1.38
C ILE A 124 8.15 -11.03 -2.76
N ALA A 125 7.31 -11.34 -3.76
CA ALA A 125 7.52 -10.87 -5.12
C ALA A 125 7.50 -9.33 -5.21
N THR A 126 6.53 -8.70 -4.56
CA THR A 126 6.37 -7.24 -4.57
C THR A 126 7.40 -6.55 -3.67
N GLY A 127 7.80 -7.18 -2.56
CA GLY A 127 8.91 -6.69 -1.74
C GLY A 127 10.23 -6.68 -2.49
N TYR A 128 10.51 -7.74 -3.28
CA TYR A 128 11.68 -7.79 -4.16
C TYR A 128 11.62 -6.72 -5.24
N SER A 129 10.52 -6.66 -6.00
CA SER A 129 10.34 -5.67 -7.08
C SER A 129 10.36 -4.23 -6.57
N ALA A 130 9.83 -3.94 -5.38
CA ALA A 130 9.86 -2.60 -4.80
C ALA A 130 11.25 -2.20 -4.29
N GLY A 131 12.06 -3.16 -3.88
CA GLY A 131 13.44 -2.96 -3.43
C GLY A 131 14.47 -2.91 -4.55
N ASP A 132 14.10 -3.38 -5.75
CA ASP A 132 14.93 -3.32 -6.95
C ASP A 132 14.80 -1.94 -7.60
N VAL A 133 15.54 -0.99 -7.03
CA VAL A 133 15.56 0.40 -7.48
C VAL A 133 16.83 0.62 -8.30
N GLU A 134 16.68 0.70 -9.63
CA GLU A 134 17.74 1.19 -10.53
C GLU A 134 18.04 2.67 -10.29
#